data_AF-A0A7C7L287-F1
#
_entry.id   AF-A0A7C7L287-F1
#
_cell.length_a   1.000
_cell.length_b   1.000
_cell.length_c   1.000
_cell.angle_alpha   90.00
_cell.angle_beta   90.00
_cell.angle_gamma   90.00
#
_symmetry.space_group_name_H-M   'P 1'
#
loop_
_entity.id
_entity.type
_entity.pdbx_description
1 polymer ?
#
loop_
_entity_poly.entity_id
_entity_poly.type
_entity_poly.pdbx_seq_one_letter_code
_entity_poly.pdbx_strand_id
1 'polypeptide(L)'
;MGSYVTRGDRGSMLLDHPVMIRIGNLIRWLNDKCIACVVATYSCLSKNALDVLMLLSILSLFDAMPPLPTRIAHILAGIGIALWFIYSPMLVQAKFQVLMRVALATIAFVSLCWLPAPIVYYITAVWFGIASIFKFRNAHLTATLVLIMALVHDLMDCSPHALMMLNAICGRISEAFSQPLFLQSKWGMTALGWQGILLIGIAWWLGGRTEHWYYTVRRAVMLLAWIAIALLGFMALAGAFSYIADKRGWAFPVNPLTLAPIRNCLLIVPFAVWGLHERPRRRDERYHLRLSRTVTMALPFLCILATAFYRAPMLLPIYPKRADVLFLETNRTEWRLPMHPRYGQDFWGFWSRLPDYLHLMGYRRFVPVRKLTRAKLQNASIVIIINPERSPTSGESRLLEQFIARGGGLLVMGEHTDMGGMMKHLKAWLKPFDIEFNFDSAKSIFEYWRGCYKLLPSAITAGLDEREVQISIGASLKVNPPAQPLILGRLAWSDAGNRRNVREAYLGNLEYDADEPLGDINLTAIRHYKRG
;
A
#
# COMPACT_ATOMS: atom_id res chain seq x y z
N MET A 1 -17.80 -36.96 23.74
CA MET A 1 -16.57 -36.15 23.54
C MET A 1 -15.83 -36.76 22.36
N GLY A 2 -16.00 -36.17 21.17
CA GLY A 2 -15.38 -36.66 19.93
C GLY A 2 -14.11 -35.89 19.63
N SER A 3 -12.99 -36.61 19.46
CA SER A 3 -11.68 -36.08 19.13
C SER A 3 -11.59 -35.70 17.66
N TYR A 4 -11.36 -34.41 17.38
CA TYR A 4 -10.90 -33.95 16.08
C TYR A 4 -9.37 -33.98 16.05
N VAL A 5 -8.82 -34.86 15.22
CA VAL A 5 -7.39 -34.91 14.88
C VAL A 5 -7.21 -34.08 13.62
N THR A 6 -6.59 -32.90 13.73
CA THR A 6 -6.12 -32.14 12.57
C THR A 6 -4.63 -32.37 12.35
N ARG A 7 -4.27 -32.60 11.09
CA ARG A 7 -2.92 -32.90 10.58
C ARG A 7 -1.94 -31.78 10.94
N GLY A 8 -0.81 -32.18 11.51
CA GLY A 8 0.22 -31.30 12.05
C GLY A 8 1.13 -30.59 11.05
N ASP A 9 1.65 -29.50 11.58
CA ASP A 9 2.78 -28.63 11.21
C ASP A 9 3.89 -29.23 10.34
N ARG A 10 4.18 -28.54 9.22
CA ARG A 10 5.47 -28.59 8.49
C ARG A 10 5.97 -27.18 8.18
N GLY A 11 6.07 -26.31 9.19
CA GLY A 11 6.33 -24.88 8.99
C GLY A 11 7.79 -24.41 9.03
N SER A 12 8.74 -25.16 9.60
CA SER A 12 10.03 -24.56 10.02
C SER A 12 11.32 -25.10 9.36
N MET A 13 11.25 -25.83 8.24
CA MET A 13 12.45 -26.39 7.56
C MET A 13 12.78 -25.77 6.18
N LEU A 14 12.18 -24.65 5.79
CA LEU A 14 12.29 -24.15 4.40
C LEU A 14 13.57 -23.36 4.07
N LEU A 15 14.35 -22.90 5.05
CA LEU A 15 15.53 -22.07 4.79
C LEU A 15 16.81 -22.88 4.48
N ASP A 16 16.89 -24.14 4.91
CA ASP A 16 18.04 -25.04 4.61
C ASP A 16 17.74 -26.01 3.46
N HIS A 17 16.61 -25.84 2.77
CA HIS A 17 16.22 -26.75 1.70
C HIS A 17 17.19 -26.62 0.50
N PRO A 18 17.82 -27.72 0.03
CA PRO A 18 18.84 -27.70 -1.04
C PRO A 18 18.37 -27.00 -2.34
N VAL A 19 17.06 -26.96 -2.57
CA VAL A 19 16.44 -26.25 -3.70
C VAL A 19 16.53 -24.72 -3.53
N MET A 20 16.34 -24.17 -2.33
CA MET A 20 16.44 -22.73 -2.09
C MET A 20 17.88 -22.22 -2.21
N ILE A 21 18.87 -23.03 -1.78
CA ILE A 21 20.29 -22.75 -1.99
C ILE A 21 20.63 -22.77 -3.49
N ARG A 22 20.10 -23.72 -4.25
CA ARG A 22 20.29 -23.77 -5.72
C ARG A 22 19.64 -22.58 -6.44
N ILE A 23 18.47 -22.12 -5.99
CA ILE A 23 17.81 -20.93 -6.53
C ILE A 23 18.62 -19.66 -6.22
N GLY A 24 19.13 -19.52 -4.99
CA GLY A 24 20.00 -18.40 -4.63
C GLY A 24 21.29 -18.34 -5.47
N ASN A 25 21.91 -19.50 -5.72
CA ASN A 25 23.09 -19.60 -6.58
C ASN A 25 22.77 -19.33 -8.06
N LEU A 26 21.60 -19.75 -8.55
CA LEU A 26 21.14 -19.46 -9.91
C LEU A 26 20.86 -17.96 -10.10
N ILE A 27 20.24 -17.29 -9.13
CA ILE A 27 20.00 -15.84 -9.18
C ILE A 27 21.33 -15.08 -9.20
N ARG A 28 22.29 -15.48 -8.37
CA ARG A 28 23.62 -14.84 -8.32
C ARG A 28 24.37 -15.04 -9.64
N TRP A 29 24.35 -16.26 -10.18
CA TRP A 29 24.94 -16.57 -11.48
C TRP A 29 24.28 -15.81 -12.64
N LEU A 30 22.96 -15.69 -12.65
CA LEU A 30 22.23 -14.89 -13.66
C LEU A 30 22.57 -13.40 -13.57
N ASN A 31 22.77 -12.87 -12.36
CA ASN A 31 23.15 -11.47 -12.16
C ASN A 31 24.57 -11.21 -12.69
N ASP A 32 25.52 -12.09 -12.37
CA ASP A 32 26.91 -11.99 -12.84
C ASP A 32 27.01 -12.12 -14.36
N LYS A 33 26.20 -13.00 -14.97
CA LYS A 33 26.14 -13.16 -16.42
C LYS A 33 25.43 -12.00 -17.12
N CYS A 34 24.41 -11.40 -16.53
CA CYS A 34 23.78 -10.19 -17.06
C CYS A 34 24.76 -9.00 -17.06
N ILE A 35 25.51 -8.80 -15.98
CA ILE A 35 26.54 -7.75 -15.90
C ILE A 35 27.64 -8.01 -16.94
N ALA A 36 28.16 -9.24 -17.04
CA ALA A 36 29.16 -9.59 -18.05
C ALA A 36 28.64 -9.43 -19.48
N CYS A 37 27.37 -9.73 -19.75
CA CYS A 37 26.76 -9.58 -21.07
C CYS A 37 26.57 -8.10 -21.43
N VAL A 38 26.19 -7.25 -20.47
CA VAL A 38 26.11 -5.79 -20.65
C VAL A 38 27.49 -5.20 -20.92
N VAL A 39 28.52 -5.61 -20.17
CA VAL A 39 29.90 -5.14 -20.36
C VAL A 39 30.49 -5.62 -21.69
N ALA A 40 30.25 -6.87 -22.08
CA ALA A 40 30.74 -7.42 -23.36
C ALA A 40 30.02 -6.78 -24.57
N THR A 41 28.70 -6.60 -24.49
CA THR A 41 27.91 -5.94 -25.53
C THR A 41 28.34 -4.48 -25.68
N TYR A 42 28.63 -3.79 -24.58
CA TYR A 42 29.10 -2.40 -24.60
C TYR A 42 30.54 -2.26 -25.12
N SER A 43 31.44 -3.17 -24.74
CA SER A 43 32.83 -3.20 -25.23
C SER A 43 32.93 -3.49 -26.73
N CYS A 44 31.97 -4.26 -27.28
CA CYS A 44 31.85 -4.47 -28.73
C CYS A 44 31.26 -3.27 -29.49
N LEU A 45 30.52 -2.38 -28.81
CA LEU A 45 29.79 -1.28 -29.46
C LEU A 45 30.45 0.09 -29.28
N SER A 46 31.26 0.28 -28.23
CA SER A 46 32.00 1.52 -27.99
C SER A 46 33.41 1.44 -28.59
N LYS A 47 33.77 2.41 -29.45
CA LYS A 47 35.15 2.58 -29.95
C LYS A 47 36.03 3.44 -29.04
N ASN A 48 35.47 4.03 -27.98
CA ASN A 48 36.17 4.95 -27.10
C ASN A 48 36.46 4.29 -25.75
N ALA A 49 37.75 4.13 -25.44
CA ALA A 49 38.22 3.58 -24.17
C ALA A 49 37.74 4.39 -22.95
N LEU A 50 37.49 5.70 -23.13
CA LEU A 50 36.99 6.58 -22.07
C LEU A 50 35.56 6.21 -21.59
N ASP A 51 34.69 5.77 -22.51
CA ASP A 51 33.31 5.39 -22.20
C ASP A 51 33.25 4.06 -21.44
N VAL A 52 34.14 3.12 -21.81
CA VAL A 52 34.30 1.85 -21.11
C VAL A 52 34.90 2.07 -19.71
N LEU A 53 35.91 2.92 -19.59
CA LEU A 53 36.50 3.30 -18.30
C LEU A 53 35.51 3.99 -17.38
N MET A 54 34.64 4.87 -17.89
CA MET A 54 33.64 5.57 -17.09
C MET A 54 32.51 4.63 -16.64
N LEU A 55 32.04 3.73 -17.51
CA LEU A 55 31.07 2.69 -17.15
C LEU A 55 31.65 1.74 -16.07
N LEU A 56 32.89 1.31 -16.24
CA LEU A 56 33.60 0.51 -15.25
C LEU A 56 33.82 1.27 -13.93
N SER A 57 34.07 2.58 -13.99
CA SER A 57 34.21 3.44 -12.80
C SER A 57 32.90 3.57 -12.02
N ILE A 58 31.77 3.73 -12.72
CA ILE A 58 30.42 3.75 -12.12
C ILE A 58 30.13 2.40 -11.47
N LEU A 59 30.42 1.29 -12.16
CA LEU A 59 30.23 -0.06 -11.65
C LEU A 59 31.14 -0.39 -10.45
N SER A 60 32.40 0.06 -10.45
CA SER A 60 33.30 -0.07 -9.29
C SER A 60 32.87 0.80 -8.10
N LEU A 61 32.16 1.91 -8.34
CA LEU A 61 31.55 2.71 -7.29
C LEU A 61 30.41 1.96 -6.58
N PHE A 62 29.72 1.05 -7.28
CA PHE A 62 28.69 0.18 -6.70
C PHE A 62 29.28 -0.92 -5.81
N ASP A 63 30.47 -1.45 -6.14
CA ASP A 63 31.17 -2.48 -5.36
C ASP A 63 31.88 -1.90 -4.12
N ALA A 64 32.33 -0.64 -4.18
CA ALA A 64 33.13 -0.01 -3.12
C ALA A 64 32.31 0.69 -2.01
N MET A 65 30.99 0.83 -2.15
CA MET A 65 30.18 1.52 -1.15
C MET A 65 29.58 0.55 -0.11
N PRO A 66 29.63 0.88 1.21
CA PRO A 66 28.89 0.13 2.23
C PRO A 66 27.38 0.18 1.92
N PRO A 67 26.54 -0.71 2.47
CA PRO A 67 25.17 -0.89 2.02
C PRO A 67 24.34 0.38 2.24
N LEU A 68 24.29 1.22 1.21
CA LEU A 68 23.31 2.28 1.08
C LEU A 68 21.94 1.60 0.98
N PRO A 69 20.89 2.16 1.62
CA PRO A 69 19.53 1.74 1.37
C PRO A 69 19.30 1.69 -0.14
N THR A 70 18.87 0.56 -0.67
CA THR A 70 18.74 0.27 -2.12
C THR A 70 18.04 1.41 -2.87
N ARG A 71 17.14 2.14 -2.20
CA ARG A 71 16.43 3.30 -2.76
C ARG A 71 17.34 4.48 -3.11
N ILE A 72 18.43 4.74 -2.38
CA ILE A 72 19.36 5.85 -2.65
C ILE A 72 20.26 5.52 -3.84
N ALA A 73 20.72 4.26 -3.94
CA ALA A 73 21.52 3.78 -5.07
C ALA A 73 20.76 3.92 -6.40
N HIS A 74 19.46 3.58 -6.44
CA HIS A 74 18.63 3.76 -7.64
C HIS A 74 18.42 5.23 -8.02
N ILE A 75 18.27 6.14 -7.04
CA ILE A 75 18.12 7.58 -7.31
C ILE A 75 19.41 8.16 -7.89
N LEU A 76 20.57 7.80 -7.32
CA LEU A 76 21.87 8.25 -7.82
C LEU A 76 22.18 7.69 -9.22
N ALA A 77 21.80 6.44 -9.50
CA ALA A 77 21.88 5.85 -10.84
C ALA A 77 21.02 6.61 -11.85
N GLY A 78 19.78 6.95 -11.48
CA GLY A 78 18.88 7.75 -12.31
C GLY A 78 19.43 9.14 -12.61
N ILE A 79 20.03 9.80 -11.61
CA ILE A 79 20.68 11.11 -11.77
C ILE A 79 21.92 11.01 -12.68
N GLY A 80 22.77 9.99 -12.50
CA GLY A 80 23.96 9.79 -13.34
C GLY A 80 23.61 9.55 -14.82
N ILE A 81 22.56 8.75 -15.09
CA ILE A 81 22.06 8.53 -16.45
C ILE A 81 21.48 9.82 -17.03
N ALA A 82 20.68 10.57 -16.27
CA ALA A 82 20.11 11.84 -16.72
C ALA A 82 21.19 12.89 -17.02
N LEU A 83 22.22 13.01 -16.18
CA LEU A 83 23.34 13.92 -16.39
C LEU A 83 24.17 13.52 -17.62
N TRP A 84 24.42 12.22 -17.83
CA TRP A 84 25.09 11.73 -19.04
C TRP A 84 24.35 12.12 -20.33
N PHE A 85 23.01 12.06 -20.32
CA PHE A 85 22.18 12.51 -21.45
C PHE A 85 22.17 14.02 -21.65
N ILE A 86 22.32 14.82 -20.60
CA ILE A 86 22.43 16.27 -20.68
C ILE A 86 23.79 16.70 -21.26
N TYR A 87 24.85 15.94 -20.96
CA TYR A 87 26.23 16.32 -21.30
C TYR A 87 26.85 15.61 -22.51
N SER A 88 26.11 14.75 -23.24
CA SER A 88 26.61 14.10 -24.47
C SER A 88 25.96 14.67 -25.74
N PRO A 89 26.32 15.91 -26.18
CA PRO A 89 25.73 16.53 -27.36
C PRO A 89 26.35 16.08 -28.70
N MET A 90 27.35 15.20 -28.72
CA MET A 90 28.16 14.95 -29.94
C MET A 90 27.79 13.70 -30.79
N LEU A 91 26.75 12.93 -30.46
CA LEU A 91 26.41 11.70 -31.19
C LEU A 91 25.03 11.81 -31.88
N VAL A 92 24.95 12.63 -32.92
CA VAL A 92 23.75 12.80 -33.74
C VAL A 92 23.89 12.03 -35.06
N GLN A 93 23.38 10.80 -35.10
CA GLN A 93 22.98 10.14 -36.35
C GLN A 93 21.63 9.41 -36.19
N ALA A 94 20.81 9.39 -37.25
CA ALA A 94 19.42 8.93 -37.26
C ALA A 94 19.18 7.50 -36.73
N LYS A 95 20.20 6.62 -36.81
CA LYS A 95 20.12 5.26 -36.22
C LYS A 95 20.09 5.28 -34.69
N PHE A 96 20.64 6.31 -34.07
CA PHE A 96 20.62 6.51 -32.62
C PHE A 96 19.22 6.80 -32.10
N GLN A 97 18.33 7.40 -32.89
CA GLN A 97 16.94 7.63 -32.46
C GLN A 97 16.16 6.33 -32.28
N VAL A 98 16.38 5.33 -33.13
CA VAL A 98 15.69 4.03 -33.01
C VAL A 98 16.29 3.24 -31.86
N LEU A 99 17.62 3.19 -31.74
CA LEU A 99 18.30 2.52 -30.64
C LEU A 99 17.96 3.16 -29.29
N MET A 100 17.87 4.49 -29.24
CA MET A 100 17.36 5.23 -28.09
C MET A 100 15.91 4.88 -27.81
N ARG A 101 15.00 4.91 -28.80
CA ARG A 101 13.60 4.53 -28.57
C ARG A 101 13.47 3.13 -27.98
N VAL A 102 14.29 2.18 -28.44
CA VAL A 102 14.30 0.81 -27.92
C VAL A 102 14.90 0.76 -26.51
N ALA A 103 16.10 1.31 -26.30
CA ALA A 103 16.74 1.33 -24.98
C ALA A 103 15.90 2.07 -23.93
N LEU A 104 15.27 3.18 -24.33
CA LEU A 104 14.37 3.96 -23.48
C LEU A 104 13.06 3.23 -23.18
N ALA A 105 12.46 2.55 -24.17
CA ALA A 105 11.29 1.72 -23.94
C ALA A 105 11.63 0.52 -23.03
N THR A 106 12.82 -0.08 -23.18
CA THR A 106 13.30 -1.17 -22.33
C THR A 106 13.57 -0.68 -20.91
N ILE A 107 14.22 0.47 -20.71
CA ILE A 107 14.46 1.04 -19.37
C ILE A 107 13.14 1.43 -18.71
N ALA A 108 12.21 2.04 -19.44
CA ALA A 108 10.87 2.36 -18.94
C ALA A 108 10.11 1.08 -18.55
N PHE A 109 10.16 0.04 -19.39
CA PHE A 109 9.54 -1.26 -19.12
C PHE A 109 10.14 -1.96 -17.90
N VAL A 110 11.47 -2.00 -17.79
CA VAL A 110 12.17 -2.56 -16.62
C VAL A 110 11.85 -1.76 -15.36
N SER A 111 11.79 -0.43 -15.45
CA SER A 111 11.40 0.45 -14.34
C SER A 111 9.95 0.22 -13.90
N LEU A 112 9.02 0.08 -14.87
CA LEU A 112 7.59 -0.20 -14.66
C LEU A 112 7.34 -1.57 -14.01
N CYS A 113 8.20 -2.55 -14.25
CA CYS A 113 8.05 -3.91 -13.78
C CYS A 113 8.59 -4.16 -12.35
N TRP A 114 9.50 -3.31 -11.85
CA TRP A 114 10.24 -3.60 -10.61
C TRP A 114 10.23 -2.49 -9.56
N LEU A 115 9.78 -1.28 -9.90
CA LEU A 115 9.79 -0.16 -8.96
C LEU A 115 8.38 0.10 -8.38
N PRO A 116 8.29 0.55 -7.11
CA PRO A 116 7.04 1.06 -6.54
C PRO A 116 6.41 2.12 -7.45
N ALA A 117 5.08 2.10 -7.58
CA ALA A 117 4.33 3.00 -8.49
C ALA A 117 4.73 4.49 -8.40
N PRO A 118 4.98 5.11 -7.21
CA PRO A 118 5.44 6.49 -7.14
C PRO A 118 6.74 6.72 -7.91
N ILE A 119 7.72 5.83 -7.73
CA ILE A 119 9.03 5.93 -8.38
C ILE A 119 8.89 5.79 -9.89
N VAL A 120 8.01 4.88 -10.34
CA VAL A 120 7.67 4.73 -11.75
C VAL A 120 7.09 6.03 -12.32
N TYR A 121 6.16 6.68 -11.61
CA TYR A 121 5.59 7.94 -12.06
C TYR A 121 6.62 9.06 -12.08
N TYR A 122 7.49 9.19 -11.07
CA TYR A 122 8.57 10.19 -11.08
C TYR A 122 9.55 9.97 -12.23
N ILE A 123 10.00 8.74 -12.43
CA ILE A 123 10.89 8.38 -13.54
C ILE A 123 10.21 8.70 -14.87
N THR A 124 8.95 8.30 -15.04
CA THR A 124 8.18 8.55 -16.26
C THR A 124 7.95 10.05 -16.50
N ALA A 125 7.71 10.85 -15.46
CA ALA A 125 7.58 12.30 -15.56
C ALA A 125 8.90 12.97 -15.96
N VAL A 126 10.02 12.55 -15.36
CA VAL A 126 11.37 13.00 -15.75
C VAL A 126 11.66 12.61 -17.21
N TRP A 127 11.30 11.39 -17.62
CA TRP A 127 11.43 10.92 -19.00
C TRP A 127 10.69 11.78 -20.01
N PHE A 128 9.41 12.05 -19.76
CA PHE A 128 8.63 12.90 -20.64
C PHE A 128 9.11 14.37 -20.59
N GLY A 129 9.64 14.82 -19.46
CA GLY A 129 10.36 16.09 -19.33
C GLY A 129 11.58 16.16 -20.24
N ILE A 130 12.42 15.12 -20.26
CA ILE A 130 13.59 15.03 -21.15
C ILE A 130 13.16 14.94 -22.62
N ALA A 131 12.20 14.07 -22.95
CA ALA A 131 11.66 13.93 -24.31
C ALA A 131 11.09 15.27 -24.83
N SER A 132 10.56 16.09 -23.94
CA SER A 132 10.02 17.39 -24.30
C SER A 132 11.09 18.43 -24.69
N ILE A 133 12.31 18.31 -24.16
CA ILE A 133 13.50 19.08 -24.60
C ILE A 133 13.84 18.76 -26.06
N PHE A 134 13.64 17.50 -26.49
CA PHE A 134 13.85 17.05 -27.87
C PHE A 134 12.70 17.38 -28.82
N LYS A 135 11.88 18.39 -28.52
CA LYS A 135 10.77 18.90 -29.36
C LYS A 135 9.69 17.88 -29.69
N PHE A 136 9.46 16.87 -28.85
CA PHE A 136 8.27 16.02 -28.97
C PHE A 136 7.03 16.85 -28.61
N ARG A 137 6.28 17.27 -29.64
CA ARG A 137 5.00 17.99 -29.51
C ARG A 137 4.05 17.06 -28.74
N ASN A 138 3.65 17.47 -27.52
CA ASN A 138 2.85 16.74 -26.51
C ASN A 138 3.62 16.01 -25.39
N ALA A 139 4.95 15.84 -25.44
CA ALA A 139 5.69 15.18 -24.35
C ALA A 139 5.59 15.96 -23.02
N HIS A 140 5.60 17.31 -23.06
CA HIS A 140 5.37 18.14 -21.87
C HIS A 140 4.04 17.84 -21.19
N LEU A 141 2.99 17.58 -21.98
CA LEU A 141 1.67 17.35 -21.46
C LEU A 141 1.58 15.99 -20.78
N THR A 142 2.14 14.95 -21.41
CA THR A 142 2.21 13.62 -20.80
C THR A 142 3.08 13.64 -19.53
N ALA A 143 4.21 14.36 -19.54
CA ALA A 143 5.03 14.58 -18.33
C ALA A 143 4.20 15.21 -17.22
N THR A 144 3.44 16.26 -17.55
CA THR A 144 2.62 17.01 -16.61
C THR A 144 1.53 16.12 -16.03
N LEU A 145 0.84 15.32 -16.86
CA LEU A 145 -0.20 14.40 -16.41
C LEU A 145 0.38 13.29 -15.51
N VAL A 146 1.50 12.68 -15.90
CA VAL A 146 2.16 11.65 -15.10
C VAL A 146 2.64 12.22 -13.76
N LEU A 147 3.16 13.44 -13.77
CA LEU A 147 3.58 14.13 -12.55
C LEU A 147 2.39 14.49 -11.65
N ILE A 148 1.27 14.96 -12.23
CA ILE A 148 0.02 15.17 -11.49
C ILE A 148 -0.45 13.84 -10.90
N MET A 149 -0.36 12.73 -11.64
CA MET A 149 -0.70 11.40 -11.12
C MET A 149 0.21 10.97 -9.97
N ALA A 150 1.52 11.21 -10.09
CA ALA A 150 2.48 10.96 -9.00
C ALA A 150 2.11 11.77 -7.77
N LEU A 151 1.85 13.07 -7.96
CA LEU A 151 1.50 13.99 -6.89
C LEU A 151 0.17 13.62 -6.24
N VAL A 152 -0.84 13.26 -7.03
CA VAL A 152 -2.14 12.79 -6.52
C VAL A 152 -1.96 11.50 -5.74
N HIS A 153 -1.16 10.55 -6.23
CA HIS A 153 -0.85 9.32 -5.51
C HIS A 153 -0.12 9.59 -4.19
N ASP A 154 0.90 10.45 -4.19
CA ASP A 154 1.64 10.83 -2.99
C ASP A 154 0.74 11.58 -2.00
N LEU A 155 -0.11 12.48 -2.49
CA LEU A 155 -1.11 13.20 -1.67
C LEU A 155 -2.15 12.26 -1.07
N MET A 156 -2.58 11.24 -1.82
CA MET A 156 -3.47 10.19 -1.31
C MET A 156 -2.79 9.36 -0.23
N ASP A 157 -1.52 9.02 -0.41
CA ASP A 157 -0.72 8.32 0.60
C ASP A 157 -0.49 9.17 1.86
N CYS A 158 -0.48 10.49 1.73
CA CYS A 158 -0.35 11.44 2.84
C CYS A 158 -1.69 11.80 3.50
N SER A 159 -2.84 11.48 2.89
CA SER A 159 -4.16 11.85 3.38
C SER A 159 -5.05 10.62 3.58
N PRO A 160 -5.08 10.05 4.80
CA PRO A 160 -5.95 8.93 5.14
C PRO A 160 -7.41 9.18 4.78
N HIS A 161 -7.88 10.43 4.92
CA HIS A 161 -9.24 10.84 4.59
C HIS A 161 -9.53 10.76 3.09
N ALA A 162 -8.62 11.24 2.25
CA ALA A 162 -8.78 11.17 0.80
C ALA A 162 -8.83 9.70 0.35
N LEU A 163 -7.96 8.86 0.92
CA LEU A 163 -7.92 7.44 0.64
C LEU A 163 -9.24 6.75 0.98
N MET A 164 -9.79 7.00 2.16
CA MET A 164 -11.08 6.43 2.58
C MET A 164 -12.25 6.92 1.72
N MET A 165 -12.28 8.22 1.40
CA MET A 165 -13.30 8.80 0.55
C MET A 165 -13.28 8.16 -0.84
N LEU A 166 -12.09 8.03 -1.44
CA LEU A 166 -11.92 7.38 -2.74
C LEU A 166 -12.28 5.90 -2.69
N ASN A 167 -11.91 5.18 -1.62
CA ASN A 167 -12.30 3.79 -1.41
C ASN A 167 -13.84 3.64 -1.36
N ALA A 168 -14.53 4.52 -0.63
CA ALA A 168 -15.98 4.53 -0.56
C ALA A 168 -16.64 4.86 -1.90
N ILE A 169 -16.09 5.83 -2.65
CA ILE A 169 -16.55 6.17 -4.00
C ILE A 169 -16.37 4.97 -4.94
N CYS A 170 -15.19 4.34 -4.91
CA CYS A 170 -14.87 3.15 -5.71
C CYS A 170 -15.88 2.03 -5.43
N GLY A 171 -16.14 1.71 -4.15
CA GLY A 171 -17.12 0.68 -3.77
C GLY A 171 -18.53 0.98 -4.25
N ARG A 172 -18.99 2.23 -4.16
CA ARG A 172 -20.31 2.64 -4.68
C ARG A 172 -20.40 2.56 -6.20
N ILE A 173 -19.33 2.96 -6.89
CA ILE A 173 -19.26 2.87 -8.35
C ILE A 173 -19.30 1.40 -8.78
N SER A 174 -18.47 0.53 -8.20
CA SER A 174 -18.47 -0.89 -8.56
C SER A 174 -19.82 -1.54 -8.31
N GLU A 175 -20.45 -1.26 -7.17
CA GLU A 175 -21.77 -1.78 -6.81
C GLU A 175 -22.84 -1.34 -7.83
N ALA A 176 -22.83 -0.07 -8.22
CA ALA A 176 -23.76 0.44 -9.23
C ALA A 176 -23.54 -0.20 -10.62
N PHE A 177 -22.30 -0.46 -11.00
CA PHE A 177 -21.96 -1.13 -12.27
C PHE A 177 -22.27 -2.62 -12.26
N SER A 178 -22.19 -3.27 -11.11
CA SER A 178 -22.36 -4.71 -10.97
C SER A 178 -23.83 -5.11 -10.80
N GLN A 179 -24.67 -4.23 -10.25
CA GLN A 179 -26.11 -4.47 -10.07
C GLN A 179 -26.85 -4.93 -11.34
N PRO A 180 -26.69 -4.30 -12.53
CA PRO A 180 -27.33 -4.76 -13.76
C PRO A 180 -26.90 -6.16 -14.22
N LEU A 181 -25.75 -6.64 -13.73
CA LEU A 181 -25.19 -7.95 -14.05
C LEU A 181 -25.54 -9.02 -13.00
N PHE A 182 -26.37 -8.69 -12.00
CA PHE A 182 -26.69 -9.56 -10.85
C PHE A 182 -25.45 -9.96 -10.02
N LEU A 183 -24.35 -9.22 -10.17
CA LEU A 183 -23.15 -9.36 -9.36
C LEU A 183 -23.25 -8.28 -8.28
N GLN A 184 -23.43 -8.60 -6.99
CA GLN A 184 -23.56 -7.58 -5.94
C GLN A 184 -22.20 -7.07 -5.43
N SER A 185 -21.21 -6.97 -6.31
CA SER A 185 -19.81 -6.79 -5.92
C SER A 185 -19.41 -5.38 -5.51
N LYS A 186 -18.73 -5.31 -4.36
CA LYS A 186 -18.22 -4.06 -3.76
C LYS A 186 -16.70 -4.08 -3.75
N TRP A 187 -16.09 -3.38 -4.69
CA TRP A 187 -14.66 -3.31 -4.87
C TRP A 187 -14.13 -1.96 -4.37
N GLY A 188 -13.25 -2.01 -3.39
CA GLY A 188 -12.50 -0.87 -2.92
C GLY A 188 -11.47 -0.35 -3.93
N MET A 189 -10.77 0.71 -3.56
CA MET A 189 -9.84 1.43 -4.43
C MET A 189 -8.69 0.55 -4.93
N THR A 190 -8.09 -0.27 -4.06
CA THR A 190 -7.03 -1.22 -4.45
C THR A 190 -7.55 -2.31 -5.39
N ALA A 191 -8.79 -2.79 -5.17
CA ALA A 191 -9.40 -3.84 -5.99
C ALA A 191 -9.79 -3.33 -7.39
N LEU A 192 -10.42 -2.15 -7.47
CA LEU A 192 -10.76 -1.52 -8.75
C LEU A 192 -9.53 -1.02 -9.53
N GLY A 193 -8.44 -0.71 -8.82
CA GLY A 193 -7.28 -0.05 -9.40
C GLY A 193 -7.61 1.38 -9.82
N TRP A 194 -7.44 2.35 -8.92
CA TRP A 194 -7.66 3.79 -9.14
C TRP A 194 -7.05 4.35 -10.45
N GLN A 195 -6.01 3.69 -10.99
CA GLN A 195 -5.44 3.95 -12.31
C GLN A 195 -6.50 3.95 -13.42
N GLY A 196 -7.51 3.08 -13.35
CA GLY A 196 -8.61 3.03 -14.33
C GLY A 196 -9.43 4.32 -14.34
N ILE A 197 -9.81 4.84 -13.16
CA ILE A 197 -10.55 6.10 -13.01
C ILE A 197 -9.74 7.28 -13.56
N LEU A 198 -8.44 7.28 -13.30
CA LEU A 198 -7.55 8.35 -13.73
C LEU A 198 -7.31 8.31 -15.26
N LEU A 199 -7.22 7.12 -15.85
CA LEU A 199 -7.15 6.97 -17.30
C LEU A 199 -8.44 7.44 -17.99
N ILE A 200 -9.61 7.20 -17.40
CA ILE A 200 -10.89 7.74 -17.88
C ILE A 200 -10.89 9.27 -17.82
N GLY A 201 -10.42 9.85 -16.70
CA GLY A 201 -10.30 11.30 -16.55
C GLY A 201 -9.34 11.93 -17.57
N ILE A 202 -8.19 11.31 -17.81
CA ILE A 202 -7.22 11.73 -18.83
C ILE A 202 -7.84 11.65 -20.23
N ALA A 203 -8.57 10.59 -20.53
CA ALA A 203 -9.24 10.40 -21.82
C ALA A 203 -10.31 11.45 -22.09
N TRP A 204 -11.13 11.75 -21.08
CA TRP A 204 -12.14 12.78 -21.16
C TRP A 204 -11.48 14.15 -21.36
N TRP A 205 -10.44 14.48 -20.58
CA TRP A 205 -9.73 15.75 -20.71
C TRP A 205 -9.04 15.91 -22.07
N LEU A 206 -8.39 14.87 -22.57
CA LEU A 206 -7.82 14.85 -23.92
C LEU A 206 -8.90 14.97 -25.01
N GLY A 207 -10.08 14.41 -24.77
CA GLY A 207 -11.21 14.53 -25.67
C GLY A 207 -11.88 15.90 -25.65
N GLY A 208 -11.89 16.62 -24.52
CA GLY A 208 -12.54 17.94 -24.39
C GLY A 208 -11.88 19.08 -25.20
N ARG A 209 -10.71 18.84 -25.80
CA ARG A 209 -10.00 19.81 -26.65
C ARG A 209 -10.28 19.67 -28.15
N THR A 210 -11.13 18.72 -28.56
CA THR A 210 -11.58 18.64 -29.95
C THR A 210 -12.88 19.43 -30.10
N GLU A 211 -12.97 20.31 -31.10
CA GLU A 211 -14.14 21.17 -31.42
C GLU A 211 -15.45 20.39 -31.69
N HIS A 212 -15.42 19.06 -31.63
CA HIS A 212 -16.55 18.19 -31.87
C HIS A 212 -16.69 17.15 -30.76
N TRP A 213 -17.65 17.37 -29.85
CA TRP A 213 -17.99 16.51 -28.71
C TRP A 213 -18.23 15.04 -29.11
N TYR A 214 -18.69 14.79 -30.35
CA TYR A 214 -18.88 13.44 -30.89
C TYR A 214 -17.58 12.62 -30.90
N TYR A 215 -16.45 13.24 -31.27
CA TYR A 215 -15.16 12.55 -31.26
C TYR A 215 -14.66 12.30 -29.84
N THR A 216 -14.93 13.21 -28.90
CA THR A 216 -14.67 13.04 -27.47
C THR A 216 -15.41 11.82 -26.92
N VAL A 217 -16.70 11.72 -27.18
CA VAL A 217 -17.54 10.61 -26.73
C VAL A 217 -17.08 9.30 -27.38
N ARG A 218 -16.85 9.29 -28.70
CA ARG A 218 -16.33 8.10 -29.40
C ARG A 218 -14.97 7.65 -28.84
N ARG A 219 -14.06 8.59 -28.54
CA ARG A 219 -12.74 8.29 -27.93
C ARG A 219 -12.88 7.75 -26.51
N ALA A 220 -13.76 8.33 -25.70
CA ALA A 220 -14.04 7.84 -24.35
C ALA A 220 -14.64 6.43 -24.38
N VAL A 221 -15.60 6.17 -25.27
CA VAL A 221 -16.22 4.84 -25.45
C VAL A 221 -15.19 3.81 -25.92
N MET A 222 -14.36 4.14 -26.93
CA MET A 222 -13.30 3.23 -27.39
C MET A 222 -12.29 2.93 -26.29
N LEU A 223 -11.93 3.93 -25.47
CA LEU A 223 -11.02 3.70 -24.36
C LEU A 223 -11.66 2.84 -23.27
N LEU A 224 -12.91 3.13 -22.89
CA LEU A 224 -13.64 2.33 -21.91
C LEU A 224 -13.76 0.87 -22.38
N ALA A 225 -14.08 0.66 -23.66
CA ALA A 225 -14.11 -0.67 -24.27
C ALA A 225 -12.72 -1.34 -24.21
N TRP A 226 -11.64 -0.59 -24.47
CA TRP A 226 -10.28 -1.12 -24.35
C TRP A 226 -9.86 -1.44 -22.93
N ILE A 227 -10.18 -0.59 -21.96
CA ILE A 227 -9.94 -0.85 -20.53
C ILE A 227 -10.71 -2.10 -20.12
N ALA A 228 -11.97 -2.23 -20.55
CA ALA A 228 -12.77 -3.43 -20.29
C ALA A 228 -12.14 -4.68 -20.92
N ILE A 229 -11.70 -4.63 -22.18
CA ILE A 229 -11.02 -5.75 -22.86
C ILE A 229 -9.70 -6.09 -22.14
N ALA A 230 -8.91 -5.08 -21.74
CA ALA A 230 -7.66 -5.27 -21.02
C ALA A 230 -7.88 -5.88 -19.64
N LEU A 231 -8.91 -5.45 -18.91
CA LEU A 231 -9.29 -6.02 -17.61
C LEU A 231 -9.84 -7.44 -17.76
N LEU A 232 -10.68 -7.71 -18.75
CA LEU A 232 -11.18 -9.05 -19.06
C LEU A 232 -10.04 -9.99 -19.48
N GLY A 233 -9.14 -9.52 -20.34
CA GLY A 233 -7.95 -10.27 -20.75
C GLY A 233 -7.01 -10.53 -19.58
N PHE A 234 -6.82 -9.55 -18.69
CA PHE A 234 -6.08 -9.71 -17.45
C PHE A 234 -6.73 -10.74 -16.51
N MET A 235 -8.05 -10.67 -16.31
CA MET A 235 -8.80 -11.64 -15.50
C MET A 235 -8.71 -13.05 -16.08
N ALA A 236 -8.83 -13.20 -17.41
CA ALA A 236 -8.67 -14.48 -18.08
C ALA A 236 -7.24 -15.03 -17.94
N LEU A 237 -6.21 -14.18 -18.08
CA LEU A 237 -4.82 -14.57 -17.86
C LEU A 237 -4.57 -14.98 -16.41
N ALA A 238 -5.03 -14.18 -15.45
CA ALA A 238 -4.90 -14.45 -14.02
C ALA A 238 -5.58 -15.78 -13.67
N GLY A 239 -6.81 -16.01 -14.16
CA GLY A 239 -7.53 -17.27 -13.99
C GLY A 239 -6.80 -18.47 -14.60
N ALA A 240 -6.31 -18.34 -15.84
CA ALA A 240 -5.53 -19.40 -16.50
C ALA A 240 -4.23 -19.72 -15.75
N PHE A 241 -3.53 -18.68 -15.27
CA PHE A 241 -2.31 -18.86 -14.48
C PHE A 241 -2.58 -19.49 -13.12
N SER A 242 -3.64 -19.07 -12.41
CA SER A 242 -4.06 -19.70 -11.15
C SER A 242 -4.43 -21.17 -11.36
N TYR A 243 -5.16 -21.50 -12.43
CA TYR A 243 -5.49 -22.88 -12.79
C TYR A 243 -4.23 -23.73 -13.06
N ILE A 244 -3.25 -23.19 -13.79
CA ILE A 244 -1.99 -23.88 -14.07
C ILE A 244 -1.17 -24.05 -12.78
N ALA A 245 -1.11 -23.03 -11.92
CA ALA A 245 -0.37 -23.06 -10.67
C ALA A 245 -0.93 -24.13 -9.72
N ASP A 246 -2.27 -24.19 -9.59
CA ASP A 246 -2.97 -25.21 -8.81
C ASP A 246 -2.68 -26.62 -9.34
N LYS A 247 -2.85 -26.84 -10.66
CA LYS A 247 -2.57 -28.14 -11.31
C LYS A 247 -1.12 -28.60 -11.17
N ARG A 248 -0.16 -27.67 -11.03
CA ARG A 248 1.27 -27.99 -10.91
C ARG A 248 1.77 -27.97 -9.47
N GLY A 249 0.91 -27.74 -8.49
CA GLY A 249 1.31 -27.58 -7.08
C GLY A 249 2.30 -26.44 -6.87
N TRP A 250 2.27 -25.42 -7.73
CA TRP A 250 3.14 -24.26 -7.60
C TRP A 250 2.59 -23.36 -6.50
N ALA A 251 3.30 -23.31 -5.37
CA ALA A 251 3.01 -22.39 -4.27
C ALA A 251 3.29 -20.91 -4.59
N PHE A 252 3.46 -20.55 -5.86
CA PHE A 252 3.57 -19.16 -6.29
C PHE A 252 2.16 -18.61 -6.50
N PRO A 253 1.60 -17.81 -5.58
CA PRO A 253 0.38 -17.09 -5.85
C PRO A 253 0.68 -16.17 -7.03
N VAL A 254 -0.02 -16.37 -8.15
CA VAL A 254 0.00 -15.44 -9.27
C VAL A 254 -0.70 -14.19 -8.76
N ASN A 255 0.09 -13.31 -8.16
CA ASN A 255 -0.39 -12.17 -7.42
C ASN A 255 -0.93 -11.13 -8.43
N PRO A 256 -2.12 -10.54 -8.23
CA PRO A 256 -2.56 -9.36 -8.96
C PRO A 256 -1.49 -8.26 -9.04
N LEU A 257 -0.61 -8.15 -8.03
CA LEU A 257 0.55 -7.27 -8.00
C LEU A 257 1.68 -7.71 -8.93
N THR A 258 1.94 -9.02 -9.11
CA THR A 258 2.92 -9.52 -10.09
C THR A 258 2.43 -9.34 -11.53
N LEU A 259 1.11 -9.32 -11.74
CA LEU A 259 0.51 -9.01 -13.02
C LEU A 259 0.21 -7.50 -13.17
N ALA A 260 0.33 -6.69 -12.11
CA ALA A 260 0.09 -5.24 -12.18
C ALA A 260 0.95 -4.53 -13.23
N PRO A 261 2.22 -4.90 -13.47
CA PRO A 261 2.99 -4.38 -14.59
C PRO A 261 2.37 -4.73 -15.95
N ILE A 262 1.85 -5.95 -16.12
CA ILE A 262 1.16 -6.38 -17.34
C ILE A 262 -0.14 -5.58 -17.51
N ARG A 263 -0.92 -5.42 -16.44
CA ARG A 263 -2.10 -4.54 -16.41
C ARG A 263 -1.74 -3.11 -16.83
N ASN A 264 -0.69 -2.54 -16.24
CA ASN A 264 -0.23 -1.19 -16.55
C ASN A 264 0.28 -1.10 -18.00
N CYS A 265 0.97 -2.12 -18.52
CA CYS A 265 1.42 -2.16 -19.91
C CYS A 265 0.24 -2.24 -20.88
N LEU A 266 -0.77 -3.08 -20.60
CA LEU A 266 -1.98 -3.17 -21.41
C LEU A 266 -2.76 -1.84 -21.43
N LEU A 267 -2.66 -1.06 -20.35
CA LEU A 267 -3.28 0.26 -20.27
C LEU A 267 -2.43 1.35 -20.93
N ILE A 268 -1.09 1.36 -20.77
CA ILE A 268 -0.21 2.45 -21.19
C ILE A 268 0.23 2.32 -22.67
N VAL A 269 0.52 1.10 -23.14
CA VAL A 269 1.06 0.87 -24.50
C VAL A 269 0.12 1.39 -25.58
N PRO A 270 -1.21 1.16 -25.54
CA PRO A 270 -2.12 1.70 -26.53
C PRO A 270 -2.14 3.24 -26.54
N PHE A 271 -2.05 3.90 -25.38
CA PHE A 271 -1.96 5.37 -25.32
C PHE A 271 -0.67 5.90 -25.94
N ALA A 272 0.46 5.22 -25.70
CA ALA A 272 1.73 5.58 -26.31
C ALA A 272 1.68 5.38 -27.83
N VAL A 273 1.18 4.24 -28.31
CA VAL A 273 1.01 3.94 -29.75
C VAL A 273 0.02 4.91 -30.40
N TRP A 274 -1.06 5.27 -29.71
CA TRP A 274 -2.06 6.22 -30.18
C TRP A 274 -1.51 7.64 -30.29
N GLY A 275 -0.78 8.11 -29.29
CA GLY A 275 -0.10 9.42 -29.32
C GLY A 275 0.93 9.52 -30.43
N LEU A 276 1.51 8.39 -30.86
CA LEU A 276 2.43 8.31 -32.00
C LEU A 276 1.71 8.31 -33.37
N HIS A 277 0.42 7.97 -33.42
CA HIS A 277 -0.34 7.84 -34.67
C HIS A 277 -1.15 9.09 -35.06
N GLU A 278 -1.34 10.04 -34.14
CA GLU A 278 -1.90 11.35 -34.51
C GLU A 278 -0.88 12.10 -35.38
N ARG A 279 -1.06 12.02 -36.70
CA ARG A 279 -0.31 12.83 -37.66
C ARG A 279 -0.51 14.30 -37.31
N PRO A 280 0.57 15.08 -37.19
CA PRO A 280 0.46 16.49 -36.86
C PRO A 280 -0.32 17.20 -37.96
N ARG A 281 -1.56 17.60 -37.67
CA ARG A 281 -2.20 18.66 -38.45
C ARG A 281 -1.30 19.89 -38.31
N ARG A 282 -0.86 20.45 -39.45
CA ARG A 282 -0.16 21.74 -39.52
C ARG A 282 -1.04 22.81 -38.85
N ARG A 283 -0.87 22.98 -37.54
CA ARG A 283 -1.45 24.07 -36.75
C ARG A 283 -0.29 25.01 -36.41
N ASP A 284 -0.50 26.28 -36.74
CA ASP A 284 0.46 27.39 -36.63
C ASP A 284 1.32 27.32 -35.37
N GLU A 285 2.61 27.55 -35.56
CA GLU A 285 3.69 27.42 -34.59
C GLU A 285 3.69 28.49 -33.48
N ARG A 286 2.62 29.29 -33.33
CA ARG A 286 2.63 30.47 -32.46
C ARG A 286 2.20 30.26 -31.01
N TYR A 287 1.89 29.04 -30.60
CA TYR A 287 1.61 28.73 -29.19
C TYR A 287 2.77 27.97 -28.56
N HIS A 288 3.91 28.65 -28.44
CA HIS A 288 4.91 28.28 -27.44
C HIS A 288 4.31 28.57 -26.07
N LEU A 289 3.74 27.55 -25.43
CA LEU A 289 3.50 27.56 -23.99
C LEU A 289 4.87 27.76 -23.31
N ARG A 290 5.21 29.02 -23.03
CA ARG A 290 6.27 29.40 -22.09
C ARG A 290 5.76 28.98 -20.71
N LEU A 291 5.81 27.69 -20.42
CA LEU A 291 5.78 27.24 -19.04
C LEU A 291 7.01 27.88 -18.40
N SER A 292 6.77 28.89 -17.56
CA SER A 292 7.85 29.75 -17.06
C SER A 292 8.86 28.89 -16.32
N ARG A 293 10.14 29.23 -16.43
CA ARG A 293 11.24 28.61 -15.66
C ARG A 293 10.90 28.52 -14.16
N THR A 294 10.04 29.42 -13.68
CA THR A 294 9.47 29.44 -12.33
C THR A 294 8.71 28.17 -11.97
N VAL A 295 7.88 27.60 -12.87
CA VAL A 295 7.13 26.35 -12.61
C VAL A 295 8.09 25.16 -12.54
N THR A 296 9.12 25.15 -13.39
CA THR A 296 10.12 24.08 -13.40
C THR A 296 11.02 24.09 -12.17
N MET A 297 11.27 25.27 -11.58
CA MET A 297 12.08 25.41 -10.35
C MET A 297 11.27 25.33 -9.04
N ALA A 298 9.99 25.73 -9.05
CA ALA A 298 9.14 25.64 -7.87
C ALA A 298 8.81 24.19 -7.48
N LEU A 299 8.75 23.30 -8.47
CA LEU A 299 8.29 21.93 -8.26
C LEU A 299 9.29 21.06 -7.46
N PRO A 300 10.61 21.05 -7.73
CA PRO A 300 11.59 20.36 -6.88
C PRO A 300 11.58 20.88 -5.44
N PHE A 301 11.43 22.19 -5.26
CA PHE A 301 11.40 22.82 -3.94
C PHE A 301 10.16 22.41 -3.13
N LEU A 302 8.98 22.35 -3.78
CA LEU A 302 7.76 21.82 -3.19
C LEU A 302 7.89 20.34 -2.83
N CYS A 303 8.54 19.52 -3.67
CA CYS A 303 8.81 18.11 -3.36
C CYS A 303 9.77 17.95 -2.16
N ILE A 304 10.81 18.78 -2.05
CA ILE A 304 11.75 18.77 -0.92
C ILE A 304 11.04 19.17 0.38
N LEU A 305 10.25 20.25 0.35
CA LEU A 305 9.44 20.67 1.50
C LEU A 305 8.43 19.59 1.90
N ALA A 306 7.69 19.01 0.95
CA ALA A 306 6.77 17.92 1.23
C ALA A 306 7.49 16.72 1.87
N THR A 307 8.68 16.36 1.39
CA THR A 307 9.49 15.27 1.95
C THR A 307 10.02 15.60 3.36
N ALA A 308 10.45 16.84 3.60
CA ALA A 308 10.92 17.30 4.90
C ALA A 308 9.79 17.31 5.94
N PHE A 309 8.61 17.81 5.57
CA PHE A 309 7.41 17.76 6.40
C PHE A 309 6.91 16.33 6.64
N TYR A 310 7.05 15.44 5.66
CA TYR A 310 6.72 14.01 5.80
C TYR A 310 7.62 13.29 6.82
N ARG A 311 8.89 13.69 6.94
CA ARG A 311 9.87 13.05 7.86
C ARG A 311 10.02 13.74 9.22
N ALA A 312 9.62 15.00 9.35
CA ALA A 312 9.68 15.75 10.61
C ALA A 312 9.03 15.05 11.83
N PRO A 313 7.95 14.25 11.71
CA PRO A 313 7.33 13.59 12.87
C PRO A 313 8.19 12.49 13.50
N MET A 314 9.26 12.03 12.85
CA MET A 314 10.10 10.91 13.33
C MET A 314 11.11 11.28 14.42
N LEU A 315 11.17 12.55 14.84
CA LEU A 315 12.16 13.04 15.81
C LEU A 315 11.58 13.39 17.18
N LEU A 316 10.38 12.90 17.52
CA LEU A 316 9.87 13.08 18.89
C LEU A 316 10.58 12.10 19.84
N PRO A 317 11.29 12.59 20.87
CA PRO A 317 11.90 11.73 21.85
C PRO A 317 10.79 10.97 22.60
N ILE A 318 10.91 9.64 22.67
CA ILE A 318 10.12 8.82 23.58
C ILE A 318 10.64 9.12 24.99
N TYR A 319 10.12 10.15 25.63
CA TYR A 319 10.42 10.41 27.03
C TYR A 319 9.75 9.33 27.90
N PRO A 320 10.47 8.70 28.83
CA PRO A 320 9.89 7.72 29.72
C PRO A 320 8.77 8.37 30.56
N LYS A 321 7.53 7.92 30.36
CA LYS A 321 6.39 8.39 31.13
C LYS A 321 6.35 7.68 32.49
N ARG A 322 6.66 8.40 33.57
CA ARG A 322 6.55 7.91 34.97
C ARG A 322 5.09 7.82 35.45
N ALA A 323 4.18 7.26 34.66
CA ALA A 323 2.76 7.26 34.94
C ALA A 323 2.15 5.86 34.93
N ASP A 324 0.98 5.74 35.55
CA ASP A 324 0.27 4.47 35.67
C ASP A 324 -0.46 4.11 34.37
N VAL A 325 -0.52 2.82 34.08
CA VAL A 325 -1.36 2.25 33.02
C VAL A 325 -2.49 1.48 33.69
N LEU A 326 -3.73 1.89 33.43
CA LEU A 326 -4.91 1.21 33.95
C LEU A 326 -5.38 0.16 32.94
N PHE A 327 -5.61 -1.05 33.39
CA PHE A 327 -6.25 -2.11 32.60
C PHE A 327 -7.67 -2.33 33.09
N LEU A 328 -8.66 -2.17 32.21
CA LEU A 328 -10.03 -2.53 32.56
C LEU A 328 -10.13 -4.06 32.62
N GLU A 329 -10.22 -4.60 33.82
CA GLU A 329 -10.24 -6.04 34.08
C GLU A 329 -11.54 -6.65 33.51
N THR A 330 -11.36 -7.73 32.74
CA THR A 330 -12.43 -8.60 32.23
C THR A 330 -12.12 -10.02 32.67
N ASN A 331 -13.14 -10.88 32.79
CA ASN A 331 -12.93 -12.30 33.15
C ASN A 331 -12.22 -13.08 32.04
N ARG A 332 -12.13 -12.52 30.84
CA ARG A 332 -11.41 -13.09 29.68
C ARG A 332 -9.97 -12.63 29.53
N THR A 333 -9.50 -11.69 30.34
CA THR A 333 -8.10 -11.26 30.26
C THR A 333 -7.23 -12.13 31.16
N GLU A 334 -6.43 -13.00 30.57
CA GLU A 334 -5.44 -13.79 31.31
C GLU A 334 -4.04 -13.16 31.20
N TRP A 335 -3.44 -12.91 32.36
CA TRP A 335 -2.14 -12.23 32.50
C TRP A 335 -1.01 -13.19 32.83
N ARG A 336 -1.31 -14.44 33.20
CA ARG A 336 -0.29 -15.45 33.48
C ARG A 336 0.47 -15.81 32.21
N LEU A 337 1.77 -16.00 32.30
CA LEU A 337 2.55 -16.51 31.18
C LEU A 337 2.15 -17.98 30.90
N PRO A 338 2.11 -18.42 29.63
CA PRO A 338 1.98 -19.84 29.32
C PRO A 338 3.13 -20.62 30.00
N MET A 339 2.81 -21.72 30.67
CA MET A 339 3.77 -22.53 31.41
C MET A 339 3.96 -23.88 30.73
N HIS A 340 5.21 -24.25 30.43
CA HIS A 340 5.56 -25.57 29.92
C HIS A 340 5.05 -26.68 30.87
N PRO A 341 4.49 -27.81 30.36
CA PRO A 341 4.38 -28.21 28.96
C PRO A 341 3.08 -27.75 28.27
N ARG A 342 2.29 -26.90 28.92
CA ARG A 342 0.96 -26.52 28.44
C ARG A 342 1.09 -25.38 27.43
N TYR A 343 1.05 -25.75 26.16
CA TYR A 343 0.96 -24.84 25.01
C TYR A 343 -0.24 -25.22 24.14
N GLY A 344 -0.62 -24.35 23.21
CA GLY A 344 -1.67 -24.63 22.23
C GLY A 344 -2.94 -23.82 22.45
N GLN A 345 -4.08 -24.37 22.01
CA GLN A 345 -5.38 -23.67 21.98
C GLN A 345 -5.86 -23.18 23.34
N ASP A 346 -5.48 -23.87 24.42
CA ASP A 346 -5.82 -23.48 25.80
C ASP A 346 -5.18 -22.14 26.24
N PHE A 347 -4.20 -21.64 25.48
CA PHE A 347 -3.46 -20.40 25.77
C PHE A 347 -3.73 -19.28 24.77
N TRP A 348 -4.77 -19.41 23.94
CA TRP A 348 -5.16 -18.34 23.01
C TRP A 348 -5.75 -17.15 23.80
N GLY A 349 -5.36 -15.93 23.42
CA GLY A 349 -5.87 -14.70 24.05
C GLY A 349 -5.14 -14.25 25.32
N PHE A 350 -3.92 -14.74 25.57
CA PHE A 350 -3.11 -14.34 26.72
C PHE A 350 -2.35 -13.04 26.42
N TRP A 351 -2.45 -12.05 27.32
CA TRP A 351 -1.81 -10.73 27.17
C TRP A 351 -0.61 -10.56 28.10
N SER A 352 -0.07 -11.69 28.54
CA SER A 352 0.84 -11.82 29.68
C SER A 352 2.19 -11.10 29.53
N ARG A 353 2.65 -10.85 28.29
CA ARG A 353 3.88 -10.10 28.02
C ARG A 353 3.67 -8.58 27.86
N LEU A 354 2.43 -8.11 27.75
CA LEU A 354 2.17 -6.69 27.54
C LEU A 354 2.69 -5.81 28.69
N PRO A 355 2.52 -6.18 29.98
CA PRO A 355 3.14 -5.45 31.09
C PRO A 355 4.67 -5.39 30.99
N ASP A 356 5.33 -6.48 30.58
CA ASP A 356 6.79 -6.51 30.40
C ASP A 356 7.22 -5.49 29.32
N TYR A 357 6.55 -5.46 28.17
CA TYR A 357 6.87 -4.50 27.10
C TYR A 357 6.65 -3.06 27.54
N LEU A 358 5.55 -2.77 28.22
CA LEU A 358 5.29 -1.44 28.73
C LEU A 358 6.31 -1.04 29.80
N HIS A 359 6.77 -1.99 30.63
CA HIS A 359 7.82 -1.73 31.62
C HIS A 359 9.13 -1.33 30.93
N LEU A 360 9.51 -2.06 29.88
CA LEU A 360 10.68 -1.75 29.05
C LEU A 360 10.55 -0.38 28.36
N MET A 361 9.32 0.06 28.06
CA MET A 361 9.03 1.41 27.53
C MET A 361 9.00 2.51 28.61
N GLY A 362 9.31 2.18 29.87
CA GLY A 362 9.44 3.13 30.97
C GLY A 362 8.17 3.34 31.79
N TYR A 363 7.08 2.60 31.53
CA TYR A 363 5.89 2.62 32.37
C TYR A 363 6.16 1.85 33.67
N ARG A 364 5.73 2.41 34.81
CA ARG A 364 6.14 1.89 36.12
C ARG A 364 5.13 1.00 36.81
N ARG A 365 3.83 1.28 36.64
CA ARG A 365 2.77 0.58 37.37
C ARG A 365 1.62 0.21 36.44
N PHE A 366 1.22 -1.04 36.56
CA PHE A 366 0.09 -1.64 35.87
C PHE A 366 -0.99 -1.92 36.90
N VAL A 367 -2.15 -1.29 36.74
CA VAL A 367 -3.21 -1.35 37.75
C VAL A 367 -4.47 -1.93 37.10
N PRO A 368 -4.82 -3.20 37.41
CA PRO A 368 -6.10 -3.76 37.00
C PRO A 368 -7.25 -3.06 37.74
N VAL A 369 -8.30 -2.71 37.01
CA VAL A 369 -9.45 -1.98 37.54
C VAL A 369 -10.75 -2.55 36.96
N ARG A 370 -11.74 -2.85 37.80
CA ARG A 370 -13.08 -3.27 37.32
C ARG A 370 -13.99 -2.13 36.89
N LYS A 371 -13.72 -0.94 37.43
CA LYS A 371 -14.52 0.28 37.23
C LYS A 371 -13.59 1.49 37.18
N LEU A 372 -13.86 2.37 36.23
CA LEU A 372 -13.15 3.65 36.14
C LEU A 372 -13.70 4.62 37.18
N THR A 373 -12.81 5.21 37.96
CA THR A 373 -13.15 6.25 38.94
C THR A 373 -12.21 7.44 38.77
N ARG A 374 -12.65 8.62 39.20
CA ARG A 374 -11.84 9.84 39.12
C ARG A 374 -10.49 9.70 39.83
N ALA A 375 -10.48 9.07 41.00
CA ALA A 375 -9.25 8.84 41.78
C ALA A 375 -8.24 7.97 41.02
N LYS A 376 -8.69 6.91 40.33
CA LYS A 376 -7.81 6.03 39.54
C LYS A 376 -7.26 6.75 38.30
N LEU A 377 -8.09 7.54 37.62
CA LEU A 377 -7.70 8.27 36.42
C LEU A 377 -6.77 9.47 36.69
N GLN A 378 -6.66 9.95 37.93
CA GLN A 378 -5.85 11.12 38.28
C GLN A 378 -4.34 10.88 38.06
N ASN A 379 -3.86 9.66 38.29
CA ASN A 379 -2.44 9.30 38.18
C ASN A 379 -2.11 8.45 36.94
N ALA A 380 -3.13 8.14 36.13
CA ALA A 380 -2.99 7.34 34.93
C ALA A 380 -2.50 8.19 33.76
N SER A 381 -1.73 7.59 32.86
CA SER A 381 -1.46 8.14 31.52
C SER A 381 -2.21 7.41 30.43
N ILE A 382 -2.51 6.12 30.61
CA ILE A 382 -3.19 5.31 29.61
C ILE A 382 -4.24 4.45 30.29
N VAL A 383 -5.41 4.32 29.65
CA VAL A 383 -6.40 3.29 29.93
C VAL A 383 -6.35 2.27 28.78
N ILE A 384 -6.25 0.99 29.12
CA ILE A 384 -6.29 -0.11 28.17
C ILE A 384 -7.55 -0.94 28.43
N ILE A 385 -8.31 -1.17 27.36
CA ILE A 385 -9.54 -1.98 27.38
C ILE A 385 -9.35 -3.11 26.38
N ILE A 386 -9.47 -4.35 26.84
CA ILE A 386 -9.32 -5.54 25.99
C ILE A 386 -10.59 -6.36 26.14
N ASN A 387 -11.28 -6.63 25.03
CA ASN A 387 -12.42 -7.54 24.96
C ASN A 387 -13.46 -7.32 26.10
N PRO A 388 -14.04 -6.11 26.22
CA PRO A 388 -14.91 -5.74 27.34
C PRO A 388 -16.19 -6.61 27.38
N GLU A 389 -16.52 -7.09 28.57
CA GLU A 389 -17.74 -7.89 28.83
C GLU A 389 -18.96 -7.05 29.22
N ARG A 390 -18.78 -5.72 29.30
CA ARG A 390 -19.86 -4.80 29.59
C ARG A 390 -19.66 -3.46 28.90
N SER A 391 -20.76 -2.79 28.66
CA SER A 391 -20.75 -1.41 28.21
C SER A 391 -20.37 -0.48 29.36
N PRO A 392 -19.78 0.70 29.07
CA PRO A 392 -19.55 1.71 30.09
C PRO A 392 -20.86 2.19 30.67
N THR A 393 -20.87 2.50 31.96
CA THR A 393 -21.93 3.35 32.51
C THR A 393 -21.80 4.78 31.95
N SER A 394 -22.88 5.55 31.97
CA SER A 394 -22.83 6.95 31.52
C SER A 394 -21.81 7.80 32.29
N GLY A 395 -21.59 7.48 33.57
CA GLY A 395 -20.54 8.10 34.39
C GLY A 395 -19.12 7.73 33.93
N GLU A 396 -18.88 6.45 33.61
CA GLU A 396 -17.57 5.99 33.12
C GLU A 396 -17.22 6.56 31.75
N SER A 397 -18.19 6.61 30.82
CA SER A 397 -17.98 7.24 29.51
C SER A 397 -17.53 8.69 29.67
N ARG A 398 -18.25 9.47 30.48
CA ARG A 398 -17.88 10.88 30.75
C ARG A 398 -16.51 11.00 31.42
N LEU A 399 -16.19 10.14 32.38
CA LEU A 399 -14.89 10.15 33.04
C LEU A 399 -13.75 9.84 32.07
N LEU A 400 -13.94 8.86 31.19
CA LEU A 400 -12.97 8.47 30.18
C LEU A 400 -12.76 9.58 29.14
N GLU A 401 -13.84 10.15 28.62
CA GLU A 401 -13.78 11.29 27.70
C GLU A 401 -13.06 12.49 28.32
N GLN A 402 -13.34 12.81 29.59
CA GLN A 402 -12.64 13.88 30.31
C GLN A 402 -11.16 13.57 30.56
N PHE A 403 -10.83 12.31 30.83
CA PHE A 403 -9.44 11.86 31.00
C PHE A 403 -8.64 12.05 29.71
N ILE A 404 -9.17 11.58 28.59
CA ILE A 404 -8.52 11.72 27.27
C ILE A 404 -8.44 13.19 26.86
N ALA A 405 -9.51 13.96 27.10
CA ALA A 405 -9.53 15.40 26.84
C ALA A 405 -8.39 16.19 27.50
N ARG A 406 -7.88 15.70 28.63
CA ARG A 406 -6.76 16.31 29.38
C ARG A 406 -5.37 15.79 28.98
N GLY A 407 -5.28 14.88 28.01
CA GLY A 407 -4.02 14.31 27.53
C GLY A 407 -3.77 12.85 27.92
N GLY A 408 -4.77 12.17 28.49
CA GLY A 408 -4.72 10.73 28.72
C GLY A 408 -4.87 9.94 27.41
N GLY A 409 -4.21 8.79 27.30
CA GLY A 409 -4.36 7.88 26.17
C GLY A 409 -5.39 6.78 26.41
N LEU A 410 -6.02 6.29 25.34
CA LEU A 410 -6.89 5.12 25.36
C LEU A 410 -6.43 4.13 24.30
N LEU A 411 -6.20 2.88 24.70
CA LEU A 411 -6.01 1.75 23.79
C LEU A 411 -7.19 0.79 23.97
N VAL A 412 -7.91 0.51 22.88
CA VAL A 412 -8.97 -0.51 22.87
C VAL A 412 -8.57 -1.61 21.91
N MET A 413 -8.59 -2.85 22.40
CA MET A 413 -8.36 -4.06 21.60
C MET A 413 -9.61 -4.92 21.67
N GLY A 414 -10.03 -5.39 20.50
CA GLY A 414 -11.22 -6.22 20.31
C GLY A 414 -10.89 -7.40 19.41
N GLU A 415 -11.51 -8.54 19.67
CA GLU A 415 -11.55 -9.66 18.72
C GLU A 415 -12.75 -9.54 17.75
N HIS A 416 -12.89 -10.48 16.81
CA HIS A 416 -13.93 -10.49 15.77
C HIS A 416 -15.18 -11.30 16.12
N THR A 417 -15.17 -12.06 17.22
CA THR A 417 -16.34 -12.84 17.64
C THR A 417 -17.33 -11.96 18.42
N ASP A 418 -18.62 -12.34 18.42
CA ASP A 418 -19.63 -11.71 19.31
C ASP A 418 -19.86 -12.56 20.57
N MET A 419 -18.84 -13.31 20.99
CA MET A 419 -18.93 -14.14 22.19
C MET A 419 -19.28 -13.28 23.40
N GLY A 420 -20.41 -13.56 24.05
CA GLY A 420 -20.88 -12.78 25.19
C GLY A 420 -21.33 -11.35 24.86
N GLY A 421 -21.68 -11.06 23.60
CA GLY A 421 -22.15 -9.74 23.17
C GLY A 421 -21.05 -8.68 23.11
N MET A 422 -19.79 -9.08 22.98
CA MET A 422 -18.61 -8.20 23.04
C MET A 422 -18.68 -7.04 22.06
N MET A 423 -19.24 -7.25 20.86
CA MET A 423 -19.32 -6.20 19.84
C MET A 423 -20.13 -5.00 20.30
N LYS A 424 -21.24 -5.26 21.02
CA LYS A 424 -22.06 -4.21 21.64
C LYS A 424 -21.25 -3.41 22.67
N HIS A 425 -20.40 -4.08 23.44
CA HIS A 425 -19.59 -3.45 24.48
C HIS A 425 -18.46 -2.62 23.90
N LEU A 426 -17.71 -3.16 22.94
CA LEU A 426 -16.68 -2.44 22.18
C LEU A 426 -17.25 -1.17 21.54
N LYS A 427 -18.38 -1.28 20.82
CA LYS A 427 -19.08 -0.15 20.22
C LYS A 427 -19.46 0.91 21.26
N ALA A 428 -19.94 0.50 22.43
CA ALA A 428 -20.33 1.43 23.48
C ALA A 428 -19.14 2.21 24.08
N TRP A 429 -17.97 1.57 24.23
CA TRP A 429 -16.74 2.23 24.69
C TRP A 429 -16.15 3.20 23.66
N LEU A 430 -16.27 2.88 22.36
CA LEU A 430 -15.68 3.68 21.29
C LEU A 430 -16.62 4.72 20.65
N LYS A 431 -17.93 4.66 20.97
CA LYS A 431 -18.95 5.59 20.44
C LYS A 431 -18.54 7.07 20.48
N PRO A 432 -17.91 7.62 21.55
CA PRO A 432 -17.50 9.03 21.59
C PRO A 432 -16.34 9.38 20.65
N PHE A 433 -15.67 8.37 20.09
CA PHE A 433 -14.40 8.48 19.39
C PHE A 433 -14.51 8.23 17.87
N ASP A 434 -15.71 8.15 17.30
CA ASP A 434 -15.94 8.01 15.84
C ASP A 434 -15.24 6.78 15.22
N ILE A 435 -14.93 5.78 16.06
CA ILE A 435 -14.38 4.48 15.69
C ILE A 435 -15.38 3.42 16.16
N GLU A 436 -15.62 2.40 15.35
CA GLU A 436 -16.51 1.29 15.68
C GLU A 436 -15.94 -0.01 15.13
N PHE A 437 -16.00 -1.09 15.93
CA PHE A 437 -15.74 -2.43 15.45
C PHE A 437 -16.92 -2.90 14.60
N ASN A 438 -16.63 -3.35 13.37
CA ASN A 438 -17.62 -4.08 12.59
C ASN A 438 -17.78 -5.48 13.19
N PHE A 439 -18.96 -6.06 13.00
CA PHE A 439 -19.19 -7.46 13.37
C PHE A 439 -18.88 -8.32 12.15
N ASP A 440 -17.59 -8.57 11.94
CA ASP A 440 -17.03 -9.23 10.76
C ASP A 440 -15.67 -9.89 11.07
N SER A 441 -15.17 -10.68 10.12
CA SER A 441 -13.81 -11.21 10.11
C SER A 441 -13.04 -10.60 8.94
N ALA A 442 -12.12 -9.70 9.25
CA ALA A 442 -11.18 -9.17 8.27
C ALA A 442 -10.21 -10.28 7.85
N LYS A 443 -10.17 -10.61 6.55
CA LYS A 443 -9.25 -11.61 5.99
C LYS A 443 -8.57 -11.09 4.75
N SER A 444 -7.30 -11.45 4.57
CA SER A 444 -6.51 -11.16 3.38
C SER A 444 -6.65 -12.25 2.33
N ILE A 445 -6.50 -11.88 1.05
CA ILE A 445 -6.42 -12.83 -0.09
C ILE A 445 -5.20 -13.73 0.02
N PHE A 446 -4.14 -13.24 0.67
CA PHE A 446 -2.95 -14.03 0.95
C PHE A 446 -2.96 -14.50 2.40
N GLU A 447 -2.35 -15.67 2.63
CA GLU A 447 -2.13 -16.14 3.98
C GLU A 447 -1.25 -15.17 4.79
N TYR A 448 -1.58 -15.01 6.07
CA TYR A 448 -0.82 -14.19 7.02
C TYR A 448 -0.61 -12.73 6.57
N TRP A 449 -1.56 -12.17 5.80
CA TRP A 449 -1.54 -10.78 5.37
C TRP A 449 -0.29 -10.33 4.57
N ARG A 450 0.48 -11.26 4.01
CA ARG A 450 1.74 -10.91 3.32
C ARG A 450 1.51 -10.02 2.11
N GLY A 451 2.05 -8.80 2.15
CA GLY A 451 1.89 -7.80 1.09
C GLY A 451 0.51 -7.14 1.08
N CYS A 452 -0.34 -7.47 2.06
CA CYS A 452 -1.67 -6.92 2.21
C CYS A 452 -1.70 -5.71 3.12
N TYR A 453 -0.74 -5.47 4.01
CA TYR A 453 -0.83 -4.28 4.86
C TYR A 453 -0.48 -3.01 4.09
N LYS A 454 -1.14 -1.90 4.45
CA LYS A 454 -0.70 -0.53 4.18
C LYS A 454 -0.61 0.19 5.51
N LEU A 455 0.61 0.49 5.92
CA LEU A 455 0.89 1.36 7.06
C LEU A 455 0.72 2.80 6.60
N LEU A 456 -0.28 3.49 7.16
CA LEU A 456 -0.48 4.90 6.87
C LEU A 456 0.52 5.73 7.68
N PRO A 457 1.04 6.83 7.11
CA PRO A 457 2.05 7.64 7.79
C PRO A 457 1.54 8.19 9.13
N SER A 458 2.21 7.85 10.22
CA SER A 458 1.92 8.37 11.56
C SER A 458 3.14 8.21 12.46
N ALA A 459 3.11 8.83 13.65
CA ALA A 459 4.14 8.59 14.66
C ALA A 459 4.16 7.14 15.21
N ILE A 460 3.01 6.43 15.18
CA ILE A 460 2.91 5.05 15.71
C ILE A 460 3.47 4.03 14.71
N THR A 461 3.26 4.27 13.42
CA THR A 461 3.71 3.41 12.33
C THR A 461 5.09 3.80 11.80
N ALA A 462 5.68 4.87 12.33
CA ALA A 462 7.00 5.33 11.94
C ALA A 462 8.06 4.27 12.24
N GLY A 463 8.79 3.86 11.20
CA GLY A 463 9.85 2.85 11.31
C GLY A 463 9.37 1.41 11.33
N LEU A 464 8.05 1.15 11.38
CA LEU A 464 7.51 -0.19 11.29
C LEU A 464 7.59 -0.71 9.85
N ASP A 465 8.01 -1.96 9.71
CA ASP A 465 7.90 -2.76 8.50
C ASP A 465 6.61 -3.60 8.54
N GLU A 466 6.08 -3.90 7.36
CA GLU A 466 4.91 -4.76 7.20
C GLU A 466 5.07 -6.11 7.92
N ARG A 467 6.28 -6.68 7.94
CA ARG A 467 6.61 -7.96 8.57
C ARG A 467 6.53 -7.93 10.09
N GLU A 468 6.53 -6.75 10.70
CA GLU A 468 6.41 -6.56 12.14
C GLU A 468 4.94 -6.50 12.58
N VAL A 469 4.00 -6.33 11.64
CA VAL A 469 2.56 -6.37 11.93
C VAL A 469 2.10 -7.83 12.02
N GLN A 470 1.53 -8.18 13.16
CA GLN A 470 1.06 -9.54 13.45
C GLN A 470 -0.46 -9.56 13.72
N ILE A 471 -1.25 -9.19 12.71
CA ILE A 471 -2.70 -9.35 12.76
C ILE A 471 -3.02 -10.72 12.15
N SER A 472 -3.68 -11.61 12.90
CA SER A 472 -4.11 -12.92 12.39
C SER A 472 -5.48 -12.79 11.72
N ILE A 473 -6.55 -12.85 12.51
CA ILE A 473 -7.92 -12.54 12.10
C ILE A 473 -8.49 -11.64 13.18
N GLY A 474 -9.11 -10.54 12.77
CA GLY A 474 -9.68 -9.53 13.66
C GLY A 474 -10.87 -8.86 12.98
N ALA A 475 -11.63 -8.06 13.73
CA ALA A 475 -12.74 -7.33 13.16
C ALA A 475 -12.19 -6.11 12.41
N SER A 476 -12.79 -5.78 11.28
CA SER A 476 -12.48 -4.51 10.63
C SER A 476 -13.10 -3.35 11.42
N LEU A 477 -12.61 -2.14 11.16
CA LEU A 477 -13.06 -0.94 11.82
C LEU A 477 -13.83 -0.04 10.85
N LYS A 478 -14.98 0.45 11.31
CA LYS A 478 -15.58 1.65 10.75
C LYS A 478 -14.93 2.86 11.41
N VAL A 479 -14.37 3.74 10.59
CA VAL A 479 -13.67 4.94 11.04
C VAL A 479 -14.36 6.15 10.40
N ASN A 480 -14.73 7.14 11.19
CA ASN A 480 -15.31 8.39 10.68
C ASN A 480 -14.45 9.58 11.10
N PRO A 481 -14.32 10.63 10.27
CA PRO A 481 -13.59 11.83 10.65
C PRO A 481 -14.16 12.42 11.95
N PRO A 482 -13.31 12.91 12.87
CA PRO A 482 -11.87 13.16 12.71
C PRO A 482 -10.95 11.97 13.01
N ALA A 483 -11.50 10.78 13.30
CA ALA A 483 -10.68 9.58 13.44
C ALA A 483 -10.06 9.18 12.08
N GLN A 484 -8.91 8.51 12.14
CA GLN A 484 -8.11 8.16 10.96
C GLN A 484 -7.67 6.70 11.03
N PRO A 485 -7.65 5.98 9.91
CA PRO A 485 -7.05 4.66 9.85
C PRO A 485 -5.54 4.76 10.04
N LEU A 486 -4.96 3.70 10.58
CA LEU A 486 -3.53 3.60 10.86
C LEU A 486 -2.89 2.46 10.08
N ILE A 487 -3.55 1.29 10.07
CA ILE A 487 -3.17 0.12 9.27
C ILE A 487 -4.40 -0.31 8.49
N LEU A 488 -4.24 -0.42 7.16
CA LEU A 488 -5.24 -0.97 6.26
C LEU A 488 -4.84 -2.37 5.82
N GLY A 489 -5.84 -3.22 5.67
CA GLY A 489 -5.76 -4.43 4.86
C GLY A 489 -6.09 -4.09 3.42
N ARG A 490 -5.10 -4.08 2.54
CA ARG A 490 -5.23 -4.06 1.08
C ARG A 490 -5.43 -5.48 0.57
N LEU A 491 -6.23 -5.63 -0.47
CA LEU A 491 -6.54 -6.97 -1.02
C LEU A 491 -7.10 -7.89 0.07
N ALA A 492 -8.05 -7.36 0.82
CA ALA A 492 -8.69 -8.04 1.94
C ALA A 492 -10.21 -7.90 1.83
N TRP A 493 -10.93 -8.79 2.48
CA TRP A 493 -12.38 -8.73 2.58
C TRP A 493 -12.86 -8.81 4.02
N SER A 494 -14.13 -8.53 4.20
CA SER A 494 -14.85 -8.45 5.47
C SER A 494 -15.95 -9.51 5.45
N ASP A 495 -15.69 -10.66 6.06
CA ASP A 495 -16.67 -11.75 6.19
C ASP A 495 -17.67 -11.42 7.30
N ALA A 496 -18.92 -11.19 6.92
CA ALA A 496 -19.92 -10.68 7.84
C ALA A 496 -20.25 -11.70 8.96
N GLY A 497 -20.21 -11.26 10.21
CA GLY A 497 -20.52 -12.11 11.34
C GLY A 497 -21.97 -12.60 11.33
N ASN A 498 -22.18 -13.86 11.76
CA ASN A 498 -23.48 -14.49 11.80
C ASN A 498 -23.88 -14.85 13.24
N ARG A 499 -24.77 -14.05 13.84
CA ARG A 499 -25.27 -14.29 15.21
C ARG A 499 -26.04 -15.61 15.40
N ARG A 500 -26.45 -16.27 14.31
CA ARG A 500 -27.05 -17.61 14.36
C ARG A 500 -25.99 -18.73 14.40
N ASN A 501 -24.75 -18.42 14.04
CA ASN A 501 -23.64 -19.37 14.00
C ASN A 501 -22.99 -19.54 15.39
N VAL A 502 -23.77 -19.97 16.38
CA VAL A 502 -23.30 -20.12 17.77
C VAL A 502 -22.12 -21.10 17.90
N ARG A 503 -22.03 -22.10 17.00
CA ARG A 503 -20.99 -23.13 17.03
C ARG A 503 -19.62 -22.61 16.64
N GLU A 504 -19.56 -21.70 15.67
CA GLU A 504 -18.32 -21.06 15.22
C GLU A 504 -18.17 -19.67 15.84
N ALA A 505 -18.52 -19.49 17.11
CA ALA A 505 -18.35 -18.22 17.84
C ALA A 505 -18.98 -16.98 17.14
N TYR A 506 -20.09 -17.18 16.42
CA TYR A 506 -20.80 -16.16 15.65
C TYR A 506 -20.05 -15.62 14.42
N LEU A 507 -19.03 -16.33 13.94
CA LEU A 507 -18.33 -16.02 12.71
C LEU A 507 -19.20 -16.27 11.47
N GLY A 508 -18.82 -15.66 10.35
CA GLY A 508 -19.40 -15.98 9.04
C GLY A 508 -18.89 -17.31 8.50
N ASN A 509 -18.69 -17.43 7.19
CA ASN A 509 -18.17 -18.66 6.57
C ASN A 509 -16.64 -18.63 6.41
N LEU A 510 -15.99 -17.48 6.65
CA LEU A 510 -14.56 -17.25 6.45
C LEU A 510 -14.07 -17.49 5.00
N GLU A 511 -15.00 -17.62 4.06
CA GLU A 511 -14.77 -17.64 2.62
C GLU A 511 -15.03 -16.23 2.08
N TYR A 512 -14.75 -16.00 0.80
CA TYR A 512 -15.07 -14.71 0.17
C TYR A 512 -16.37 -14.86 -0.62
N ASP A 513 -17.38 -14.10 -0.24
CA ASP A 513 -18.64 -14.02 -0.98
C ASP A 513 -18.69 -12.76 -1.86
N ALA A 514 -19.38 -12.87 -3.01
CA ALA A 514 -19.36 -11.83 -4.03
C ALA A 514 -20.02 -10.50 -3.59
N ASP A 515 -20.84 -10.51 -2.54
CA ASP A 515 -21.48 -9.35 -1.93
C ASP A 515 -20.66 -8.70 -0.81
N GLU A 516 -19.54 -9.32 -0.44
CA GLU A 516 -18.65 -8.81 0.59
C GLU A 516 -17.76 -7.67 0.07
N PRO A 517 -17.43 -6.68 0.92
CA PRO A 517 -16.48 -5.65 0.56
C PRO A 517 -15.09 -6.27 0.32
N LEU A 518 -14.54 -6.11 -0.88
CA LEU A 518 -13.18 -6.53 -1.24
C LEU A 518 -12.32 -5.30 -1.54
N GLY A 519 -11.17 -5.18 -0.89
CA GLY A 519 -10.21 -4.10 -1.18
C GLY A 519 -9.54 -3.59 0.09
N ASP A 520 -9.73 -2.31 0.37
CA ASP A 520 -9.13 -1.63 1.51
C ASP A 520 -10.10 -1.65 2.70
N ILE A 521 -9.73 -2.37 3.76
CA ILE A 521 -10.46 -2.44 5.03
C ILE A 521 -9.61 -1.88 6.16
N ASN A 522 -10.21 -1.16 7.11
CA ASN A 522 -9.46 -0.61 8.23
C ASN A 522 -9.24 -1.70 9.28
N LEU A 523 -7.99 -1.93 9.68
CA LEU A 523 -7.65 -2.91 10.70
C LEU A 523 -7.32 -2.25 12.03
N THR A 524 -6.75 -1.04 11.97
CA THR A 524 -6.49 -0.21 13.14
C THR A 524 -6.79 1.25 12.83
N ALA A 525 -7.11 2.01 13.89
CA ALA A 525 -7.48 3.40 13.78
C ALA A 525 -6.93 4.20 14.97
N ILE A 526 -6.73 5.49 14.75
CA ILE A 526 -6.33 6.46 15.76
C ILE A 526 -7.29 7.64 15.72
N ARG A 527 -7.49 8.26 16.89
CA ARG A 527 -8.11 9.57 16.99
C ARG A 527 -7.35 10.42 17.99
N HIS A 528 -6.94 11.60 17.57
CA HIS A 528 -6.56 12.67 18.48
C HIS A 528 -7.83 13.30 19.04
N TYR A 529 -8.01 13.23 20.36
CA TYR A 529 -9.20 13.73 21.03
C TYR A 529 -8.81 14.84 22.00
N LYS A 530 -8.97 16.09 21.52
CA LYS A 530 -8.51 17.31 22.21
C LYS A 530 -7.00 17.25 22.46
N ARG A 531 -6.56 16.97 23.70
CA ARG A 531 -5.13 16.90 24.07
C ARG A 531 -4.58 15.47 24.09
N GLY A 532 -5.44 14.46 24.00
CA GLY A 532 -5.10 13.03 24.12
C GLY A 532 -5.02 12.30 22.78
#